data_AF-A0A124F4I8-F1
#
_entry.id   AF-A0A124F4I8-F1
#
_cell.length_a   1.000
_cell.length_b   1.000
_cell.length_c   1.000
_cell.angle_alpha   90.00
_cell.angle_beta   90.00
_cell.angle_gamma   90.00
#
_symmetry.space_group_name_H-M   'P 1'
#
loop_
_entity.id
_entity.type
_entity.pdbx_description
1 polymer ?
#
loop_
_entity_poly.entity_id
_entity_poly.type
_entity_poly.pdbx_seq_one_letter_code
_entity_poly.pdbx_strand_id
1 'polypeptide(L)'
;MLTFEQARKIVSDQLANSNFSNDDSLIILDNLTIEKPYAWIFSYTSKLLHETKDDKYLIAGNSPIIVNKKTGKQTSYPSAYNEIMELYEEEENIYNLVLTDSNLLNNSKLLLLKDKMKFSYEKLMGVKKEKNFCIDKGSQSRLTSLQIELLKIGIETELIFS
;
A
#
# COMPACT_ATOMS: atom_id res chain seq x y z
N MET A 1 4.49 -5.57 -16.10
CA MET A 1 5.07 -5.33 -14.76
C MET A 1 6.04 -6.44 -14.48
N LEU A 2 7.11 -6.16 -13.75
CA LEU A 2 8.03 -7.18 -13.27
C LEU A 2 7.25 -8.24 -12.50
N THR A 3 7.53 -9.51 -12.78
CA THR A 3 7.02 -10.59 -11.93
C THR A 3 7.61 -10.46 -10.53
N PHE A 4 6.98 -11.12 -9.55
CA PHE A 4 7.57 -11.27 -8.23
C PHE A 4 9.03 -11.73 -8.34
N GLU A 5 9.32 -12.81 -9.08
CA GLU A 5 10.69 -13.31 -9.29
C GLU A 5 11.65 -12.33 -9.98
N GLN A 6 11.20 -11.54 -10.96
CA GLN A 6 12.07 -10.56 -11.62
C GLN A 6 12.38 -9.36 -10.72
N ALA A 7 11.38 -8.85 -10.01
CA ALA A 7 11.54 -7.76 -9.07
C ALA A 7 12.37 -8.20 -7.84
N ARG A 8 12.13 -9.43 -7.38
CA ARG A 8 12.92 -10.14 -6.37
C ARG A 8 14.36 -10.35 -6.83
N LYS A 9 14.60 -10.71 -8.08
CA LYS A 9 15.97 -10.80 -8.64
C LYS A 9 16.65 -9.42 -8.67
N ILE A 10 15.95 -8.37 -9.10
CA ILE A 10 16.48 -7.00 -9.09
C ILE A 10 16.91 -6.58 -7.67
N VAL A 11 16.07 -6.83 -6.66
CA VAL A 11 16.40 -6.58 -5.26
C VAL A 11 17.51 -7.50 -4.76
N SER A 12 17.49 -8.78 -5.13
CA SER A 12 18.53 -9.75 -4.74
C SER A 12 19.89 -9.38 -5.32
N ASP A 13 19.94 -8.85 -6.54
CA ASP A 13 21.16 -8.34 -7.16
C ASP A 13 21.61 -7.03 -6.48
N GLN A 14 20.70 -6.12 -6.09
CA GLN A 14 21.05 -4.95 -5.28
C GLN A 14 21.66 -5.35 -3.93
N LEU A 15 21.03 -6.30 -3.22
CA LEU A 15 21.47 -6.76 -1.90
C LEU A 15 22.80 -7.54 -1.96
N ALA A 16 23.00 -8.37 -2.98
CA ALA A 16 24.26 -9.10 -3.19
C ALA A 16 25.43 -8.17 -3.52
N ASN A 17 25.18 -6.99 -4.08
CA ASN A 17 26.19 -5.96 -4.34
C ASN A 17 26.42 -5.02 -3.13
N SER A 18 25.78 -5.27 -1.98
CA SER A 18 26.01 -4.50 -0.75
C SER A 18 27.18 -5.07 0.05
N ASN A 19 28.12 -4.21 0.47
CA ASN A 19 29.24 -4.58 1.34
C ASN A 19 28.77 -4.71 2.81
N PHE A 20 27.80 -5.60 3.06
CA PHE A 20 27.12 -5.72 4.35
C PHE A 20 27.96 -6.43 5.42
N SER A 21 28.46 -7.64 5.13
CA SER A 21 29.35 -8.40 6.01
C SER A 21 30.07 -9.50 5.19
N ASN A 22 31.21 -9.99 5.70
CA ASN A 22 31.92 -11.12 5.08
C ASN A 22 31.36 -12.48 5.51
N ASP A 23 30.79 -12.57 6.71
CA ASP A 23 30.30 -13.82 7.31
C ASP A 23 28.76 -13.95 7.30
N ASP A 24 28.05 -12.94 6.78
CA ASP A 24 26.59 -12.86 6.74
C ASP A 24 26.11 -12.20 5.43
N SER A 25 24.86 -12.44 5.06
CA SER A 25 24.26 -12.00 3.79
C SER A 25 22.85 -11.47 3.98
N LEU A 26 22.39 -10.61 3.08
CA LEU A 26 21.03 -10.08 3.11
C LEU A 26 20.09 -10.95 2.26
N ILE A 27 18.96 -11.37 2.84
CA ILE A 27 17.93 -12.18 2.20
C ILE A 27 16.58 -11.46 2.15
N ILE A 28 15.83 -11.70 1.08
CA ILE A 28 14.46 -11.21 0.91
C ILE A 28 13.50 -12.07 1.73
N LEU A 29 12.55 -11.42 2.39
CA LEU A 29 11.49 -12.06 3.17
C LEU A 29 10.23 -12.14 2.30
N ASP A 30 10.17 -13.18 1.47
CA ASP A 30 9.14 -13.34 0.44
C ASP A 30 7.71 -13.31 1.01
N ASN A 31 7.50 -13.94 2.17
CA ASN A 31 6.23 -13.93 2.90
C ASN A 31 5.83 -12.57 3.49
N LEU A 32 6.75 -11.61 3.55
CA LEU A 32 6.51 -10.23 3.99
C LEU A 32 6.51 -9.23 2.83
N THR A 33 6.61 -9.70 1.58
CA THR A 33 6.51 -8.81 0.43
C THR A 33 5.06 -8.41 0.24
N ILE A 34 4.77 -7.10 0.36
CA ILE A 34 3.42 -6.60 0.10
C ILE A 34 3.26 -6.33 -1.39
N GLU A 35 2.26 -6.99 -1.96
CA GLU A 35 1.65 -6.60 -3.22
C GLU A 35 0.74 -5.40 -2.97
N LYS A 36 1.17 -4.20 -3.36
CA LYS A 36 0.24 -3.11 -3.70
C LYS A 36 -0.03 -3.13 -5.21
N PRO A 37 -1.14 -2.53 -5.68
CA PRO A 37 -1.48 -2.50 -7.11
C PRO A 37 -0.38 -1.87 -8.00
N TYR A 38 0.39 -0.93 -7.44
CA TYR A 38 1.39 -0.12 -8.15
C TYR A 38 2.86 -0.47 -7.80
N ALA A 39 3.12 -1.10 -6.65
CA ALA A 39 4.47 -1.33 -6.11
C ALA A 39 4.65 -2.76 -5.56
N TRP A 40 5.79 -3.40 -5.87
CA TRP A 40 6.27 -4.57 -5.11
C TRP A 40 7.19 -4.03 -4.03
N ILE A 41 6.98 -4.45 -2.78
CA ILE A 41 7.59 -3.79 -1.64
C ILE A 41 8.31 -4.84 -0.82
N PHE A 42 9.60 -5.00 -1.12
CA PHE A 42 10.40 -6.12 -0.64
C PHE A 42 11.07 -5.78 0.68
N SER A 43 10.66 -6.51 1.72
CA SER A 43 11.35 -6.56 3.00
C SER A 43 12.55 -7.51 2.91
N TYR A 44 13.66 -7.15 3.54
CA TYR A 44 14.87 -7.98 3.58
C TYR A 44 15.56 -7.87 4.95
N THR A 45 16.42 -8.83 5.28
CA THR A 45 17.10 -8.92 6.57
C THR A 45 18.40 -9.73 6.51
N SER A 46 19.17 -9.76 7.59
CA SER A 46 20.31 -10.67 7.76
C SER A 46 19.87 -12.13 7.69
N LYS A 47 20.60 -12.95 6.95
CA LYS A 47 20.38 -14.39 6.85
C LYS A 47 20.64 -15.06 8.20
N LEU A 48 21.77 -14.76 8.84
CA LEU A 48 22.09 -15.34 10.15
C LEU A 48 21.05 -14.96 11.21
N LEU A 49 20.56 -13.72 11.22
CA LEU A 49 19.44 -13.31 12.08
C LEU A 49 18.18 -14.12 11.77
N HIS A 50 17.82 -14.28 10.50
CA HIS A 50 16.62 -15.01 10.11
C HIS A 50 16.68 -16.49 10.49
N GLU A 51 17.85 -17.13 10.37
CA GLU A 51 18.03 -18.56 10.64
C GLU A 51 18.25 -18.85 12.14
N THR A 52 19.10 -18.07 12.81
CA THR A 52 19.50 -18.33 14.22
C THR A 52 18.60 -17.65 15.26
N LYS A 53 17.92 -16.56 14.89
CA LYS A 53 17.19 -15.65 15.80
C LYS A 53 18.08 -15.04 16.91
N ASP A 54 19.39 -15.00 16.71
CA ASP A 54 20.33 -14.35 17.64
C ASP A 54 20.43 -12.85 17.34
N ASP A 55 20.01 -12.03 18.32
CA ASP A 55 19.93 -10.58 18.22
C ASP A 55 21.27 -9.89 17.92
N LYS A 56 22.42 -10.55 18.10
CA LYS A 56 23.72 -10.00 17.70
C LYS A 56 23.86 -9.80 16.18
N TYR A 57 22.98 -10.43 15.38
CA TYR A 57 22.89 -10.26 13.93
C TYR A 57 21.84 -9.22 13.50
N LEU A 58 21.30 -8.43 14.42
CA LEU A 58 20.39 -7.34 14.09
C LEU A 58 21.06 -6.30 13.19
N ILE A 59 20.32 -5.86 12.16
CA ILE A 59 20.79 -4.90 11.17
C ILE A 59 20.03 -3.59 11.30
N ALA A 60 20.74 -2.48 11.13
CA ALA A 60 20.15 -1.14 11.06
C ALA A 60 19.95 -0.72 9.59
N GLY A 61 18.88 0.02 9.30
CA GLY A 61 18.70 0.69 8.00
C GLY A 61 18.16 -0.18 6.85
N ASN A 62 17.53 -1.33 7.14
CA ASN A 62 16.90 -2.19 6.13
C ASN A 62 15.52 -1.68 5.65
N SER A 63 15.43 -0.39 5.31
CA SER A 63 14.22 0.22 4.74
C SER A 63 13.77 -0.56 3.48
N PRO A 64 12.53 -1.06 3.44
CA PRO A 64 12.11 -1.92 2.33
C PRO A 64 12.12 -1.22 0.98
N ILE A 65 12.51 -1.99 -0.03
CA ILE A 65 12.72 -1.49 -1.39
C ILE A 65 11.39 -1.54 -2.12
N ILE A 66 10.84 -0.37 -2.46
CA ILE A 66 9.83 -0.32 -3.52
C ILE A 66 10.56 -0.61 -4.82
N VAL A 67 10.25 -1.75 -5.42
CA VAL A 67 10.38 -1.89 -6.86
C VAL A 67 9.09 -1.33 -7.45
N ASN A 68 9.19 -0.19 -8.12
CA ASN A 68 8.12 0.29 -8.98
C ASN A 68 7.84 -0.83 -9.99
N LYS A 69 6.64 -1.44 -9.94
CA LYS A 69 6.37 -2.69 -10.67
C LYS A 69 6.51 -2.52 -12.19
N LYS A 70 6.54 -1.29 -12.71
CA LYS A 70 6.64 -1.00 -14.14
C LYS A 70 8.08 -0.84 -14.60
N THR A 71 8.86 0.00 -13.92
CA THR A 71 10.17 0.45 -14.41
C THR A 71 11.33 -0.38 -13.89
N GLY A 72 11.14 -1.13 -12.79
CA GLY A 72 12.27 -1.69 -12.04
C GLY A 72 13.11 -0.61 -11.34
N LYS A 73 12.68 0.66 -11.36
CA LYS A 73 13.22 1.72 -10.51
C LYS A 73 13.04 1.26 -9.07
N GLN A 74 14.17 1.05 -8.41
CA GLN A 74 14.24 0.77 -7.00
C GLN A 74 14.20 2.12 -6.30
N THR A 75 13.09 2.41 -5.64
CA THR A 75 12.96 3.59 -4.77
C THR A 75 12.98 3.10 -3.34
N SER A 76 14.12 3.26 -2.69
CA SER A 76 14.27 3.16 -1.24
C SER A 76 14.31 4.57 -0.68
N TYR A 77 13.35 4.92 0.16
CA TYR A 77 13.45 6.13 0.96
C TYR A 77 14.18 5.78 2.26
N PRO A 78 15.02 6.67 2.83
CA PRO A 78 15.58 6.52 4.17
C PRO A 78 14.50 6.80 5.23
N SER A 79 13.37 6.11 5.12
CA SER A 79 12.16 6.26 5.94
C SER A 79 11.48 4.89 6.16
N ALA A 80 10.29 4.90 6.78
CA ALA A 80 9.48 3.75 7.13
C ALA A 80 8.42 3.37 6.08
N TYR A 81 7.95 2.13 6.12
CA TYR A 81 7.21 1.44 5.05
C TYR A 81 5.95 2.12 4.50
N ASN A 82 5.15 2.76 5.36
CA ASN A 82 3.85 3.31 4.97
C ASN A 82 3.96 4.73 4.42
N GLU A 83 4.95 5.51 4.88
CA GLU A 83 5.33 6.78 4.26
C GLU A 83 6.05 6.52 2.95
N ILE A 84 6.88 5.47 2.89
CA ILE A 84 7.45 4.93 1.65
C ILE A 84 6.35 4.64 0.64
N MET A 85 5.18 4.15 1.07
CA MET A 85 3.97 4.16 0.24
C MET A 85 3.54 5.59 -0.04
N GLU A 86 2.95 6.32 0.90
CA GLU A 86 2.24 7.59 0.63
C GLU A 86 3.11 8.70 -0.03
N LEU A 87 4.44 8.65 0.06
CA LEU A 87 5.40 9.50 -0.66
C LEU A 87 5.78 8.97 -2.04
N TYR A 88 6.08 7.68 -2.21
CA TYR A 88 6.10 7.10 -3.56
C TYR A 88 4.79 7.40 -4.26
N GLU A 89 3.71 7.27 -3.53
CA GLU A 89 2.37 7.50 -3.97
C GLU A 89 2.16 8.98 -4.32
N GLU A 90 2.45 10.00 -3.49
CA GLU A 90 2.23 11.42 -3.85
C GLU A 90 3.35 12.06 -4.72
N GLU A 91 4.59 11.57 -4.69
CA GLU A 91 5.62 11.92 -5.68
C GLU A 91 5.29 11.32 -7.05
N GLU A 92 4.69 10.12 -7.09
CA GLU A 92 4.04 9.55 -8.28
C GLU A 92 2.52 9.95 -8.34
N ASN A 93 2.10 10.93 -7.51
CA ASN A 93 0.79 11.58 -7.26
C ASN A 93 -0.42 10.65 -6.90
N ILE A 94 -1.13 10.84 -5.77
CA ILE A 94 -2.17 9.90 -5.25
C ILE A 94 -3.48 10.54 -4.66
N TYR A 95 -4.32 9.81 -3.88
CA TYR A 95 -5.79 10.02 -3.74
C TYR A 95 -6.43 9.70 -2.33
N ASN A 96 -7.45 10.42 -1.84
CA ASN A 96 -8.23 10.04 -0.61
C ASN A 96 -9.74 10.42 -0.75
N LEU A 97 -10.69 9.65 -0.17
CA LEU A 97 -12.14 9.84 -0.45
C LEU A 97 -13.09 9.50 0.69
N VAL A 98 -14.02 10.41 0.93
CA VAL A 98 -14.97 10.35 2.04
C VAL A 98 -16.40 10.61 1.55
N LEU A 99 -17.38 9.88 2.07
CA LEU A 99 -18.83 10.10 1.91
C LEU A 99 -19.30 11.27 2.76
N THR A 100 -20.34 11.98 2.32
CA THR A 100 -21.04 13.02 3.13
C THR A 100 -22.49 12.64 3.41
N ASP A 101 -23.00 13.10 4.55
CA ASP A 101 -24.32 12.78 5.13
C ASP A 101 -24.67 11.26 5.15
N SER A 102 -23.67 10.41 5.41
CA SER A 102 -23.76 8.95 5.31
C SER A 102 -24.76 8.28 6.28
N ASN A 103 -25.11 8.92 7.40
CA ASN A 103 -26.13 8.42 8.32
C ASN A 103 -27.55 8.66 7.81
N LEU A 104 -27.72 9.60 6.87
CA LEU A 104 -28.97 9.85 6.16
C LEU A 104 -29.11 9.00 4.89
N LEU A 105 -28.08 8.19 4.55
CA LEU A 105 -28.19 7.20 3.46
C LEU A 105 -29.31 6.21 3.77
N ASN A 106 -30.28 6.13 2.87
CA ASN A 106 -31.36 5.15 2.94
C ASN A 106 -30.85 3.76 2.54
N ASN A 107 -31.60 2.70 2.90
CA ASN A 107 -31.13 1.32 2.72
C ASN A 107 -30.82 0.97 1.26
N SER A 108 -31.47 1.59 0.26
CA SER A 108 -31.12 1.36 -1.15
C SER A 108 -29.76 1.97 -1.50
N LYS A 109 -29.46 3.22 -1.10
CA LYS A 109 -28.13 3.83 -1.29
C LYS A 109 -27.01 3.08 -0.57
N LEU A 110 -27.29 2.43 0.56
CA LEU A 110 -26.31 1.56 1.22
C LEU A 110 -26.10 0.23 0.51
N LEU A 111 -27.15 -0.43 0.02
CA LEU A 111 -26.96 -1.61 -0.83
C LEU A 111 -26.14 -1.26 -2.07
N LEU A 112 -26.42 -0.11 -2.70
CA LEU A 112 -25.62 0.43 -3.81
C LEU A 112 -24.17 0.71 -3.39
N LEU A 113 -23.91 1.34 -2.24
CA LEU A 113 -22.55 1.59 -1.75
C LEU A 113 -21.79 0.30 -1.41
N LYS A 114 -22.45 -0.69 -0.78
CA LYS A 114 -21.84 -1.98 -0.43
C LYS A 114 -21.32 -2.68 -1.67
N ASP A 115 -22.18 -2.73 -2.68
CA ASP A 115 -21.91 -3.36 -3.96
C ASP A 115 -20.79 -2.59 -4.68
N LYS A 116 -20.90 -1.25 -4.75
CA LYS A 116 -19.94 -0.35 -5.38
C LYS A 116 -18.54 -0.44 -4.77
N MET A 117 -18.45 -0.51 -3.45
CA MET A 117 -17.18 -0.54 -2.71
C MET A 117 -16.71 -1.96 -2.34
N LYS A 118 -17.48 -3.00 -2.74
CA LYS A 118 -17.29 -4.40 -2.33
C LYS A 118 -17.07 -4.58 -0.83
N PHE A 119 -17.80 -3.79 -0.04
CA PHE A 119 -17.70 -3.83 1.41
C PHE A 119 -18.21 -5.15 1.97
N SER A 120 -17.47 -5.68 2.94
CA SER A 120 -18.01 -6.71 3.84
C SER A 120 -19.31 -6.18 4.47
N TYR A 121 -20.19 -7.09 4.88
CA TYR A 121 -21.46 -6.68 5.50
C TYR A 121 -21.21 -5.77 6.72
N GLU A 122 -20.14 -6.04 7.47
CA GLU A 122 -19.65 -5.26 8.60
C GLU A 122 -19.22 -3.85 8.17
N LYS A 123 -18.39 -3.73 7.11
CA LYS A 123 -17.94 -2.44 6.59
C LYS A 123 -19.10 -1.59 6.04
N LEU A 124 -20.25 -2.19 5.71
CA LEU A 124 -21.48 -1.45 5.42
C LEU A 124 -22.25 -0.99 6.66
N MET A 125 -22.33 -1.81 7.71
CA MET A 125 -23.05 -1.46 8.94
C MET A 125 -22.45 -0.24 9.65
N GLY A 126 -21.20 0.12 9.36
CA GLY A 126 -20.57 1.38 9.82
C GLY A 126 -21.17 2.62 9.15
N VAL A 127 -21.36 2.60 7.83
CA VAL A 127 -21.77 3.75 7.01
C VAL A 127 -23.03 4.45 7.54
N LYS A 128 -24.06 3.69 7.97
CA LYS A 128 -25.34 4.26 8.48
C LYS A 128 -25.22 5.05 9.78
N LYS A 129 -24.14 4.87 10.53
CA LYS A 129 -24.05 5.36 11.91
C LYS A 129 -23.44 6.77 11.96
N GLU A 130 -22.70 7.13 10.91
CA GLU A 130 -21.79 8.27 10.92
C GLU A 130 -22.13 9.25 9.80
N LYS A 131 -21.88 10.53 10.03
CA LYS A 131 -22.24 11.58 9.07
C LYS A 131 -21.32 11.61 7.84
N ASN A 132 -20.03 11.26 7.98
CA ASN A 132 -19.11 11.15 6.85
C ASN A 132 -18.34 9.82 6.96
N PHE A 133 -17.94 9.18 5.84
CA PHE A 133 -17.30 7.85 5.88
C PHE A 133 -16.25 7.62 4.77
N CYS A 134 -14.99 7.32 5.14
CA CYS A 134 -13.91 7.06 4.19
C CYS A 134 -14.01 5.67 3.54
N ILE A 135 -13.78 5.59 2.24
CA ILE A 135 -14.10 4.39 1.46
C ILE A 135 -12.91 3.70 0.79
N ASP A 136 -11.83 4.41 0.47
CA ASP A 136 -10.65 3.89 -0.26
C ASP A 136 -9.42 4.84 -0.10
N LYS A 137 -8.19 4.38 -0.45
CA LYS A 137 -6.89 5.11 -0.42
C LYS A 137 -5.87 4.52 -1.46
N GLY A 138 -5.06 5.29 -2.25
CA GLY A 138 -4.39 4.84 -3.53
C GLY A 138 -4.29 5.83 -4.75
N SER A 139 -4.45 5.44 -6.05
CA SER A 139 -4.02 6.26 -7.25
C SER A 139 -5.00 6.66 -8.40
N GLN A 140 -5.14 7.91 -8.93
CA GLN A 140 -4.83 9.28 -8.45
C GLN A 140 -6.10 10.17 -8.62
N SER A 141 -6.31 10.79 -9.79
CA SER A 141 -7.18 10.39 -10.92
C SER A 141 -8.27 9.33 -10.72
N ARG A 142 -8.46 8.77 -9.52
CA ARG A 142 -9.60 7.94 -9.15
C ARG A 142 -10.07 8.03 -7.68
N LEU A 143 -9.56 8.88 -6.75
CA LEU A 143 -10.41 9.35 -5.64
C LEU A 143 -11.08 10.66 -5.98
N THR A 144 -10.36 11.57 -6.67
CA THR A 144 -10.84 12.34 -7.86
C THR A 144 -12.19 11.84 -8.37
N SER A 145 -12.09 10.64 -8.92
CA SER A 145 -13.14 10.06 -9.75
C SER A 145 -14.11 9.18 -8.98
N LEU A 146 -13.68 8.46 -7.93
CA LEU A 146 -14.61 7.66 -7.12
C LEU A 146 -15.60 8.58 -6.37
N GLN A 147 -15.23 9.84 -6.09
CA GLN A 147 -16.14 10.90 -5.62
C GLN A 147 -17.32 11.10 -6.58
N ILE A 148 -16.98 11.46 -7.81
CA ILE A 148 -17.95 11.83 -8.85
C ILE A 148 -18.84 10.64 -9.25
N GLU A 149 -18.33 9.40 -9.15
CA GLU A 149 -19.15 8.20 -9.38
C GLU A 149 -20.21 7.98 -8.30
N LEU A 150 -19.85 8.20 -7.04
CA LEU A 150 -20.79 8.10 -5.93
C LEU A 150 -21.83 9.21 -6.02
N LEU A 151 -21.40 10.42 -6.37
CA LEU A 151 -22.29 11.57 -6.58
C LEU A 151 -23.43 11.26 -7.58
N LYS A 152 -23.15 10.52 -8.66
CA LYS A 152 -24.16 10.14 -9.69
C LYS A 152 -25.22 9.14 -9.20
N ILE A 153 -24.89 8.29 -8.24
CA ILE A 153 -25.89 7.45 -7.55
C ILE A 153 -26.52 8.18 -6.34
N GLY A 154 -26.36 9.50 -6.29
CA GLY A 154 -26.87 10.38 -5.24
C GLY A 154 -26.13 10.23 -3.92
N ILE A 155 -24.86 9.83 -3.95
CA ILE A 155 -24.02 9.60 -2.78
C ILE A 155 -22.90 10.65 -2.81
N GLU A 156 -23.16 11.78 -2.16
CA GLU A 156 -22.19 12.87 -2.07
C GLU A 156 -20.93 12.43 -1.31
N THR A 157 -19.82 13.05 -1.68
CA THR A 157 -18.48 12.67 -1.26
C THR A 157 -17.53 13.86 -1.38
N GLU A 158 -16.45 13.87 -0.60
CA GLU A 158 -15.39 14.87 -0.63
C GLU A 158 -13.99 14.28 -0.70
N LEU A 159 -13.09 15.10 -1.25
CA LEU A 159 -11.75 14.72 -1.65
C LEU A 159 -10.67 15.56 -1.02
N ILE A 160 -9.60 14.83 -0.78
CA ILE A 160 -8.51 15.17 0.09
C ILE A 160 -7.31 14.33 -0.41
N PHE A 161 -6.09 14.85 -0.30
CA PHE A 161 -4.85 14.15 -0.70
C PHE A 161 -4.66 12.86 0.13
N SER A 162 -3.92 11.87 -0.39
CA SER A 162 -3.60 10.65 0.37
C SER A 162 -2.53 10.90 1.42
#